data_AF-A0AA46BP52-F1
#
_entry.id   AF-A0AA46BP52-F1
#
_cell.length_a   1.000
_cell.length_b   1.000
_cell.length_c   1.000
_cell.angle_alpha   90.00
_cell.angle_beta   90.00
_cell.angle_gamma   90.00
#
_symmetry.space_group_name_H-M   'P 1'
#
loop_
_entity.id
_entity.type
_entity.pdbx_description
1 polymer ?
#
loop_
_entity_poly.entity_id
_entity_poly.type
_entity_poly.pdbx_seq_one_letter_code
_entity_poly.pdbx_strand_id
1 'polypeptide(L)'
;MGTYDHLPKEQRHLAHDIDTIMGPILRGLTGTPNTLPRHTETIPRHYRIVVATDWHAATVPYLILHAFTRIVPPQAPIDLVFTLPHTPTRRDHTAARLLLQSLAPNTPHAGILIESFDTTATKHAIASIIPTGDPELLLRDLALAITACHELTLTCTDPATLDANPAPPDGPNPLLRRRLNAYTPTTNIP
;
A
#
# COMPACT_ATOMS: atom_id res chain seq x y z
N MET A 1 -29.36 24.80 -4.18
CA MET A 1 -28.98 24.20 -5.47
C MET A 1 -28.08 23.03 -5.11
N GLY A 2 -28.58 21.81 -5.23
CA GLY A 2 -27.89 20.60 -4.78
C GLY A 2 -26.73 20.24 -5.70
N THR A 3 -25.70 19.63 -5.15
CA THR A 3 -24.41 19.33 -5.81
C THR A 3 -24.54 18.48 -7.07
N TYR A 4 -25.65 17.78 -7.28
CA TYR A 4 -25.90 16.85 -8.40
C TYR A 4 -27.12 17.22 -9.26
N ASP A 5 -27.67 18.43 -9.10
CA ASP A 5 -28.90 18.84 -9.82
C ASP A 5 -28.71 18.95 -11.35
N HIS A 6 -27.47 18.96 -11.82
CA HIS A 6 -27.11 19.00 -13.24
C HIS A 6 -27.10 17.62 -13.92
N LEU A 7 -27.20 16.52 -13.15
CA LEU A 7 -27.19 15.16 -13.70
C LEU A 7 -28.60 14.64 -14.02
N PRO A 8 -28.77 13.71 -14.98
CA PRO A 8 -30.01 12.96 -15.20
C PRO A 8 -30.50 12.27 -13.92
N LYS A 9 -31.82 12.23 -13.69
CA LYS A 9 -32.42 11.77 -12.42
C LYS A 9 -31.98 10.37 -11.99
N GLU A 10 -31.74 9.48 -12.95
CA GLU A 10 -31.29 8.10 -12.73
C GLU A 10 -29.82 8.01 -12.26
N GLN A 11 -28.98 8.99 -12.66
CA GLN A 11 -27.56 9.05 -12.29
C GLN A 11 -27.34 9.77 -10.95
N ARG A 12 -28.33 10.51 -10.45
CA ARG A 12 -28.25 11.21 -9.16
C ARG A 12 -28.16 10.24 -7.99
N HIS A 13 -28.89 9.13 -8.05
CA HIS A 13 -28.85 8.09 -7.02
C HIS A 13 -27.48 7.41 -6.98
N LEU A 14 -26.94 7.03 -8.15
CA LEU A 14 -25.61 6.43 -8.24
C LEU A 14 -24.50 7.40 -7.83
N ALA A 15 -24.58 8.68 -8.22
CA ALA A 15 -23.61 9.70 -7.81
C ALA A 15 -23.67 9.96 -6.30
N HIS A 16 -24.87 9.96 -5.70
CA HIS A 16 -25.04 10.09 -4.26
C HIS A 16 -24.50 8.87 -3.50
N ASP A 17 -24.70 7.66 -4.02
CA ASP A 17 -24.19 6.42 -3.41
C ASP A 17 -22.66 6.35 -3.50
N ILE A 18 -22.08 6.72 -4.64
CA ILE A 18 -20.63 6.83 -4.82
C ILE A 18 -20.05 7.88 -3.87
N ASP A 19 -20.68 9.04 -3.71
CA ASP A 19 -20.20 10.10 -2.81
C ASP A 19 -20.43 9.76 -1.34
N THR A 20 -21.42 8.94 -1.01
CA THR A 20 -21.65 8.43 0.35
C THR A 20 -20.60 7.38 0.74
N ILE A 21 -20.17 6.56 -0.23
CA ILE A 21 -19.14 5.53 -0.03
C ILE A 21 -17.73 6.12 -0.05
N MET A 22 -17.45 7.02 -1.01
CA MET A 22 -16.13 7.61 -1.24
C MET A 22 -15.92 8.91 -0.47
N GLY A 23 -16.97 9.65 -0.13
CA GLY A 23 -16.88 10.95 0.53
C GLY A 23 -16.23 10.93 1.92
N PRO A 24 -16.38 9.88 2.75
CA PRO A 24 -15.61 9.72 3.99
C PRO A 24 -14.13 9.39 3.71
N ILE A 25 -13.86 8.60 2.67
CA ILE A 25 -12.51 8.18 2.26
C ILE A 25 -11.73 9.40 1.71
N LEU A 26 -12.39 10.26 0.94
CA LEU A 26 -11.83 11.48 0.37
C LEU A 26 -11.79 12.66 1.36
N ARG A 27 -12.71 12.76 2.31
CA ARG A 27 -12.64 13.77 3.40
C ARG A 27 -11.53 13.48 4.41
N GLY A 28 -11.16 12.20 4.60
CA GLY A 28 -9.95 11.85 5.34
C GLY A 28 -8.66 12.39 4.71
N LEU A 29 -8.70 12.78 3.43
CA LEU A 29 -7.58 13.35 2.68
C LEU A 29 -7.62 14.88 2.60
N THR A 30 -8.69 15.54 3.07
CA THR A 30 -8.87 17.00 2.93
C THR A 30 -9.43 17.64 4.21
N GLY A 31 -8.54 17.92 5.17
CA GLY A 31 -8.87 18.69 6.39
C GLY A 31 -7.68 19.45 6.98
N THR A 32 -7.66 20.78 6.81
CA THR A 32 -6.76 21.82 7.38
C THR A 32 -7.20 22.26 8.80
N PRO A 33 -6.43 23.01 9.66
CA PRO A 33 -5.42 24.04 9.37
C PRO A 33 -4.10 24.07 10.19
N ASN A 34 -3.06 24.53 9.51
CA ASN A 34 -1.97 25.44 9.91
C ASN A 34 -1.56 25.53 11.42
N THR A 35 -0.60 24.70 11.81
CA THR A 35 0.44 25.07 12.78
C THR A 35 1.78 24.63 12.21
N LEU A 36 2.68 25.57 11.95
CA LEU A 36 4.06 25.33 11.51
C LEU A 36 4.73 24.32 12.46
N PRO A 37 5.18 23.13 12.01
CA PRO A 37 5.96 22.25 12.86
C PRO A 37 7.40 22.75 12.89
N ARG A 38 7.93 22.88 14.10
CA ARG A 38 9.37 23.07 14.36
C ARG A 38 10.11 21.88 13.75
N HIS A 39 11.17 22.18 12.98
CA HIS A 39 12.17 21.21 12.54
C HIS A 39 12.68 20.42 13.75
N THR A 40 12.25 19.18 13.83
CA THR A 40 12.96 18.12 14.54
C THR A 40 13.40 17.20 13.42
N GLU A 41 14.69 16.95 13.27
CA GLU A 41 15.22 15.91 12.36
C GLU A 41 14.75 14.52 12.84
N THR A 42 13.46 14.24 12.70
CA THR A 42 12.93 12.89 12.75
C THR A 42 13.15 12.29 11.37
N ILE A 43 13.88 11.17 11.32
CA ILE A 43 13.89 10.29 10.14
C ILE A 43 12.42 10.15 9.72
N PRO A 44 12.03 10.60 8.52
CA PRO A 44 10.63 10.59 8.14
C PRO A 44 10.18 9.14 8.20
N ARG A 45 9.08 8.88 8.91
CA ARG A 45 8.49 7.54 8.93
C ARG A 45 8.16 7.15 7.50
N HIS A 46 8.42 5.90 7.15
CA HIS A 46 8.13 5.41 5.80
C HIS A 46 6.66 5.00 5.69
N TYR A 47 6.04 5.35 4.57
CA TYR A 47 4.77 4.77 4.15
C TYR A 47 4.96 3.30 3.80
N ARG A 48 3.97 2.46 4.12
CA ARG A 48 4.12 1.01 3.96
C ARG A 48 3.03 0.44 3.07
N ILE A 49 3.44 -0.27 2.02
CA ILE A 49 2.58 -1.10 1.17
C ILE A 49 2.92 -2.55 1.47
N VAL A 50 1.94 -3.33 1.91
CA VAL A 50 2.17 -4.71 2.40
C VAL A 50 1.69 -5.72 1.36
N VAL A 51 2.47 -6.78 1.16
CA VAL A 51 2.13 -7.87 0.23
C VAL A 51 2.35 -9.20 0.92
N ALA A 52 1.29 -9.94 1.23
CA ALA A 52 1.41 -11.27 1.82
C ALA A 52 1.82 -12.30 0.76
N THR A 53 2.83 -13.12 1.04
CA THR A 53 3.41 -14.08 0.10
C THR A 53 4.03 -15.29 0.79
N ASP A 54 4.24 -16.37 0.04
CA ASP A 54 4.95 -17.59 0.44
C ASP A 54 6.01 -18.03 -0.60
N TRP A 55 6.32 -17.16 -1.56
CA TRP A 55 7.22 -17.33 -2.71
C TRP A 55 6.88 -18.45 -3.70
N HIS A 56 6.10 -19.45 -3.32
CA HIS A 56 5.67 -20.54 -4.20
C HIS A 56 4.76 -19.99 -5.30
N ALA A 57 4.03 -18.91 -5.01
CA ALA A 57 3.23 -18.16 -5.96
C ALA A 57 3.69 -16.70 -6.07
N ALA A 58 4.70 -16.48 -6.91
CA ALA A 58 5.36 -15.18 -7.01
C ALA A 58 4.64 -14.16 -7.92
N THR A 59 3.51 -14.51 -8.56
CA THR A 59 2.82 -13.63 -9.52
C THR A 59 2.40 -12.30 -8.91
N VAL A 60 1.72 -12.33 -7.76
CA VAL A 60 1.27 -11.11 -7.07
C VAL A 60 2.46 -10.27 -6.59
N PRO A 61 3.45 -10.84 -5.87
CA PRO A 61 4.70 -10.13 -5.54
C PRO A 61 5.40 -9.51 -6.75
N TYR A 62 5.47 -10.23 -7.88
CA TYR A 62 6.11 -9.76 -9.10
C TYR A 62 5.37 -8.56 -9.70
N LEU A 63 4.04 -8.63 -9.82
CA LEU A 63 3.24 -7.56 -10.42
C LEU A 63 3.33 -6.26 -9.62
N ILE A 64 3.18 -6.32 -8.30
CA ILE A 64 3.29 -5.13 -7.47
C ILE A 64 4.72 -4.61 -7.40
N LEU A 65 5.73 -5.49 -7.39
CA LEU A 65 7.14 -5.07 -7.47
C LEU A 65 7.44 -4.35 -8.78
N HIS A 66 6.95 -4.87 -9.91
CA HIS A 66 7.09 -4.24 -11.21
C HIS A 66 6.43 -2.86 -11.28
N ALA A 67 5.24 -2.71 -10.68
CA ALA A 67 4.58 -1.41 -10.58
C ALA A 67 5.37 -0.45 -9.66
N PHE A 68 5.78 -0.93 -8.49
CA PHE A 68 6.50 -0.15 -7.49
C PHE A 68 7.81 0.42 -8.05
N THR A 69 8.65 -0.39 -8.70
CA THR A 69 9.93 0.06 -9.26
C THR A 69 9.79 1.04 -10.43
N ARG A 70 8.60 1.15 -11.04
CA ARG A 70 8.32 2.10 -12.12
C ARG A 70 7.65 3.39 -11.65
N ILE A 71 6.86 3.33 -10.58
CA ILE A 71 6.03 4.45 -10.11
C ILE A 71 6.72 5.21 -8.97
N VAL A 72 7.42 4.50 -8.09
CA VAL A 72 7.97 5.05 -6.85
C VAL A 72 9.43 5.48 -7.05
N PRO A 73 9.77 6.76 -6.86
CA PRO A 73 11.14 7.23 -6.92
C PRO A 73 12.04 6.55 -5.88
N PRO A 74 13.32 6.26 -6.17
CA PRO A 74 14.20 5.54 -5.25
C PRO A 74 14.40 6.21 -3.88
N GLN A 75 14.31 7.54 -3.83
CA GLN A 75 14.46 8.35 -2.63
C GLN A 75 13.16 8.55 -1.85
N ALA A 76 12.01 8.08 -2.35
CA ALA A 76 10.74 8.26 -1.66
C ALA A 76 10.72 7.47 -0.34
N PRO A 77 10.18 8.03 0.76
CA PRO A 77 10.07 7.36 2.05
C PRO A 77 8.89 6.36 2.02
N ILE A 78 8.97 5.38 1.12
CA ILE A 78 7.95 4.37 0.89
C ILE A 78 8.62 3.00 0.89
N ASP A 79 8.10 2.09 1.71
CA ASP A 79 8.52 0.71 1.81
C ASP A 79 7.48 -0.23 1.19
N LEU A 80 7.91 -1.05 0.24
CA LEU A 80 7.21 -2.25 -0.18
C LEU A 80 7.63 -3.41 0.73
N VAL A 81 6.68 -3.93 1.50
CA VAL A 81 6.92 -4.96 2.52
C VAL A 81 6.34 -6.29 2.06
N PHE A 82 7.20 -7.24 1.70
CA PHE A 82 6.79 -8.63 1.52
C PHE A 82 6.65 -9.29 2.88
N THR A 83 5.44 -9.70 3.23
CA THR A 83 5.17 -10.30 4.53
C THR A 83 4.88 -11.79 4.42
N LEU A 84 5.45 -12.57 5.35
CA LEU A 84 5.45 -14.03 5.32
C LEU A 84 4.77 -14.61 6.57
N PRO A 85 4.14 -15.80 6.49
CA PRO A 85 3.53 -16.45 7.64
C PRO A 85 4.55 -16.95 8.68
N HIS A 86 5.84 -16.87 8.37
CA HIS A 86 6.94 -17.27 9.24
C HIS A 86 7.99 -16.14 9.36
N THR A 87 8.90 -16.29 10.31
CA THR A 87 10.09 -15.42 10.40
C THR A 87 10.89 -15.48 9.10
N PRO A 88 11.26 -14.33 8.48
CA PRO A 88 12.05 -14.32 7.26
C PRO A 88 13.40 -15.04 7.44
N THR A 89 13.75 -15.83 6.43
CA THR A 89 14.99 -16.60 6.36
C THR A 89 15.86 -16.09 5.21
N ARG A 90 17.12 -16.57 5.14
CA ARG A 90 18.02 -16.28 4.01
C ARG A 90 17.43 -16.70 2.66
N ARG A 91 16.59 -17.75 2.62
CA ARG A 91 15.93 -18.21 1.39
C ARG A 91 14.94 -17.17 0.89
N ASP A 92 14.17 -16.56 1.80
CA ASP A 92 13.18 -15.53 1.47
C ASP A 92 13.83 -14.26 0.92
N HIS A 93 14.91 -13.80 1.58
CA HIS A 93 15.72 -12.68 1.07
C HIS A 93 16.32 -12.99 -0.30
N THR A 94 16.72 -14.24 -0.54
CA THR A 94 17.23 -14.66 -1.85
C THR A 94 16.13 -14.65 -2.91
N ALA A 95 14.93 -15.13 -2.59
CA ALA A 95 13.79 -15.13 -3.51
C ALA A 95 13.38 -13.71 -3.91
N ALA A 96 13.22 -12.81 -2.93
CA ALA A 96 12.91 -11.40 -3.19
C ALA A 96 13.98 -10.71 -4.05
N ARG A 97 15.27 -10.96 -3.76
CA ARG A 97 16.38 -10.41 -4.54
C ARG A 97 16.35 -10.91 -5.98
N LEU A 98 16.08 -12.20 -6.22
CA LEU A 98 15.99 -12.75 -7.57
C LEU A 98 14.83 -12.13 -8.35
N LEU A 99 13.66 -11.95 -7.72
CA LEU A 99 12.53 -11.26 -8.33
C LEU A 99 12.88 -9.82 -8.72
N LEU A 100 13.49 -9.07 -7.80
CA LEU A 100 13.94 -7.71 -8.06
C LEU A 100 14.97 -7.65 -9.18
N GLN A 101 15.99 -8.52 -9.16
CA GLN A 101 17.03 -8.58 -10.21
C GLN A 101 16.44 -8.89 -11.59
N SER A 102 15.37 -9.69 -11.66
CA SER A 102 14.68 -9.98 -12.92
C SER A 102 13.93 -8.79 -13.51
N LEU A 103 13.51 -7.85 -12.65
CA LEU A 103 12.66 -6.71 -13.01
C LEU A 103 13.45 -5.43 -13.25
N ALA A 104 14.40 -5.14 -12.38
CA ALA A 104 15.09 -3.86 -12.29
C ALA A 104 16.58 -4.08 -11.98
N PRO A 105 17.33 -4.77 -12.86
CA PRO A 105 18.73 -5.07 -12.63
C PRO A 105 19.51 -3.75 -12.47
N ASN A 106 20.18 -3.60 -11.33
CA ASN A 106 21.01 -2.43 -10.99
C ASN A 106 20.27 -1.08 -10.98
N THR A 107 18.94 -1.08 -10.91
CA THR A 107 18.17 0.17 -10.79
C THR A 107 17.97 0.47 -9.31
N PRO A 108 18.30 1.70 -8.85
CA PRO A 108 17.93 2.14 -7.51
C PRO A 108 16.42 2.02 -7.31
N HIS A 109 15.99 1.67 -6.11
CA HIS A 109 14.57 1.55 -5.76
C HIS A 109 14.37 2.02 -4.32
N ALA A 110 13.12 2.38 -3.98
CA ALA A 110 12.75 2.71 -2.62
C ALA A 110 12.79 1.45 -1.72
N GLY A 111 12.38 1.58 -0.47
CA GLY A 111 12.53 0.52 0.52
C GLY A 111 11.84 -0.78 0.10
N ILE A 112 12.59 -1.89 0.10
CA ILE A 112 12.03 -3.23 -0.06
C ILE A 112 12.38 -4.02 1.20
N LEU A 113 11.35 -4.41 1.94
CA LEU A 113 11.48 -5.08 3.23
C LEU A 113 10.85 -6.47 3.18
N ILE A 114 11.34 -7.35 4.04
CA ILE A 114 10.75 -8.67 4.26
C ILE A 114 10.52 -8.83 5.75
N GLU A 115 9.28 -9.10 6.14
CA GLU A 115 8.85 -9.17 7.55
C GLU A 115 7.93 -10.37 7.79
N SER A 116 7.86 -10.87 9.02
CA SER A 116 6.82 -11.85 9.38
C SER A 116 5.46 -11.16 9.52
N PHE A 117 4.36 -11.92 9.42
CA PHE A 117 3.01 -11.41 9.73
C PHE A 117 2.95 -10.77 11.11
N ASP A 118 3.69 -11.33 12.08
CA ASP A 118 3.75 -10.82 13.44
C ASP A 118 4.33 -9.42 13.53
N THR A 119 5.46 -9.19 12.88
CA THR A 119 6.07 -7.86 12.82
C THR A 119 5.20 -6.89 12.02
N THR A 120 4.71 -7.30 10.85
CA THR A 120 3.93 -6.45 9.95
C THR A 120 2.67 -5.89 10.61
N ALA A 121 1.96 -6.71 11.39
CA ALA A 121 0.72 -6.28 12.04
C ALA A 121 0.91 -5.35 13.27
N THR A 122 2.16 -5.04 13.63
CA THR A 122 2.48 -4.01 14.65
C THR A 122 2.70 -2.61 14.05
N LYS A 123 2.62 -2.50 12.72
CA LYS A 123 2.88 -1.25 11.99
C LYS A 123 1.68 -0.90 11.13
N HIS A 124 1.55 0.38 10.80
CA HIS A 124 0.51 0.82 9.87
C HIS A 124 0.87 0.40 8.43
N ALA A 125 -0.15 0.14 7.61
CA ALA A 125 -0.01 -0.09 6.19
C ALA A 125 -1.04 0.78 5.46
N ILE A 126 -0.60 1.52 4.43
CA ILE A 126 -1.48 2.35 3.60
C ILE A 126 -2.31 1.48 2.68
N ALA A 127 -1.69 0.45 2.11
CA ALA A 127 -2.34 -0.55 1.30
C ALA A 127 -1.80 -1.93 1.67
N SER A 128 -2.61 -2.96 1.48
CA SER A 128 -2.20 -4.34 1.71
C SER A 128 -2.85 -5.28 0.69
N ILE A 129 -2.02 -6.08 0.02
CA ILE A 129 -2.45 -7.18 -0.85
C ILE A 129 -2.33 -8.46 -0.04
N ILE A 130 -3.48 -9.06 0.31
CA ILE A 130 -3.52 -10.28 1.11
C ILE A 130 -4.43 -11.28 0.41
N PRO A 131 -3.86 -12.24 -0.32
CA PRO A 131 -4.65 -13.28 -0.96
C PRO A 131 -5.44 -14.09 0.08
N THR A 132 -6.72 -14.30 -0.17
CA THR A 132 -7.65 -15.04 0.72
C THR A 132 -8.39 -16.15 -0.02
N GLY A 133 -8.03 -16.41 -1.28
CA GLY A 133 -8.77 -17.29 -2.19
C GLY A 133 -9.87 -16.58 -3.00
N ASP A 134 -10.24 -15.35 -2.65
CA ASP A 134 -11.17 -14.51 -3.42
C ASP A 134 -10.43 -13.70 -4.50
N PRO A 135 -10.65 -13.98 -5.80
CA PRO A 135 -9.96 -13.28 -6.90
C PRO A 135 -10.43 -11.83 -7.08
N GLU A 136 -11.70 -11.50 -6.79
CA GLU A 136 -12.19 -10.12 -6.92
C GLU A 136 -11.57 -9.23 -5.85
N LEU A 137 -11.50 -9.75 -4.62
CA LEU A 137 -10.80 -9.09 -3.53
C LEU A 137 -9.31 -8.89 -3.83
N LEU A 138 -8.66 -9.90 -4.41
CA LEU A 138 -7.25 -9.80 -4.81
C LEU A 138 -7.02 -8.71 -5.87
N LEU A 139 -7.87 -8.66 -6.91
CA LEU A 139 -7.79 -7.62 -7.94
C LEU A 139 -8.03 -6.23 -7.36
N ARG A 140 -9.01 -6.09 -6.47
CA ARG A 140 -9.28 -4.84 -5.76
C ARG A 140 -8.08 -4.40 -4.94
N ASP A 141 -7.48 -5.29 -4.15
CA ASP A 141 -6.31 -4.96 -3.34
C ASP A 141 -5.10 -4.57 -4.19
N LEU A 142 -4.87 -5.25 -5.31
CA LEU A 142 -3.81 -4.90 -6.26
C LEU A 142 -4.02 -3.51 -6.86
N ALA A 143 -5.25 -3.20 -7.28
CA ALA A 143 -5.60 -1.88 -7.81
C ALA A 143 -5.36 -0.78 -6.75
N LEU A 144 -5.82 -1.00 -5.51
CA LEU A 144 -5.60 -0.06 -4.39
C LEU A 144 -4.11 0.14 -4.10
N ALA A 145 -3.29 -0.91 -4.14
CA ALA A 145 -1.85 -0.79 -3.91
C ALA A 145 -1.14 -0.01 -5.02
N ILE A 146 -1.52 -0.22 -6.29
CA ILE A 146 -0.96 0.54 -7.42
C ILE A 146 -1.38 2.01 -7.35
N THR A 147 -2.65 2.29 -7.04
CA THR A 147 -3.13 3.66 -6.82
C THR A 147 -2.37 4.33 -5.67
N ALA A 148 -2.17 3.61 -4.55
CA ALA A 148 -1.40 4.12 -3.43
C ALA A 148 0.05 4.43 -3.81
N CYS A 149 0.72 3.61 -4.64
CA CYS A 149 2.05 3.95 -5.17
C CYS A 149 2.04 5.30 -5.88
N HIS A 150 1.03 5.57 -6.73
CA HIS A 150 0.95 6.81 -7.48
C HIS A 150 0.66 8.03 -6.57
N GLU A 151 -0.33 7.93 -5.70
CA GLU A 151 -0.71 9.01 -4.79
C GLU A 151 0.40 9.35 -3.80
N LEU A 152 1.10 8.33 -3.28
CA LEU A 152 2.23 8.54 -2.38
C LEU A 152 3.42 9.17 -3.11
N THR A 153 3.66 8.86 -4.39
CA THR A 153 4.68 9.58 -5.17
C THR A 153 4.38 11.07 -5.22
N LEU A 154 3.13 11.46 -5.53
CA LEU A 154 2.71 12.87 -5.54
C LEU A 154 2.93 13.52 -4.16
N THR A 155 2.52 12.83 -3.09
CA THR A 155 2.66 13.27 -1.70
C THR A 155 4.13 13.46 -1.31
N CYS A 156 5.00 12.52 -1.68
CA CYS A 156 6.40 12.51 -1.27
C CYS A 156 7.30 13.43 -2.12
N THR A 157 6.86 13.82 -3.32
CA THR A 157 7.62 14.75 -4.18
C THR A 157 7.53 16.20 -3.74
N ASP A 158 6.46 16.59 -3.04
CA ASP A 158 6.29 17.93 -2.49
C ASP A 158 6.53 17.93 -0.97
N PRO A 159 7.62 18.56 -0.49
CA PRO A 159 7.93 18.63 0.94
C PRO A 159 6.79 19.21 1.79
N ALA A 160 6.05 20.20 1.29
CA ALA A 160 4.95 20.80 2.06
C ALA A 160 3.78 19.83 2.24
N THR A 161 3.47 19.07 1.18
CA THR A 161 2.45 18.02 1.23
C THR A 161 2.89 16.85 2.12
N LEU A 162 4.16 16.46 2.07
CA LEU A 162 4.73 15.42 2.94
C LEU A 162 4.71 15.82 4.42
N ASP A 163 5.02 17.08 4.74
CA ASP A 163 4.96 17.59 6.11
C ASP A 163 3.52 17.65 6.65
N ALA A 164 2.57 18.02 5.79
CA ALA A 164 1.15 18.04 6.13
C ALA A 164 0.55 16.64 6.28
N ASN A 165 1.11 15.66 5.58
CA ASN A 165 0.68 14.26 5.59
C ASN A 165 1.89 13.39 5.94
N PRO A 166 2.27 13.30 7.22
CA PRO A 166 3.33 12.39 7.63
C PRO A 166 2.83 10.95 7.60
N ALA A 167 3.74 9.99 7.40
CA ALA A 167 3.38 8.58 7.49
C ALA A 167 2.80 8.25 8.89
N PRO A 168 1.73 7.44 8.96
CA PRO A 168 1.07 7.13 10.22
C PRO A 168 2.03 6.51 11.26
N PRO A 169 1.82 6.76 12.56
CA PRO A 169 2.61 6.12 13.60
C PRO A 169 2.50 4.59 13.56
N ASP A 170 3.60 3.93 13.93
CA ASP A 170 3.56 2.51 14.26
C ASP A 170 2.62 2.25 15.42
N GLY A 171 1.96 1.10 15.39
CA GLY A 171 0.94 0.73 16.35
C GLY A 171 0.20 -0.53 15.92
N PRO A 172 -0.46 -1.23 16.87
CA PRO A 172 -1.19 -2.45 16.59
C PRO A 172 -2.28 -2.18 15.54
N ASN A 173 -2.28 -3.00 14.48
CA ASN A 173 -3.28 -2.93 13.42
C ASN A 173 -4.15 -4.19 13.44
N PRO A 174 -5.25 -4.21 14.22
CA PRO A 174 -6.08 -5.40 14.37
C PRO A 174 -6.78 -5.81 13.07
N LEU A 175 -7.07 -4.84 12.18
CA LEU A 175 -7.66 -5.13 10.87
C LEU A 175 -6.65 -5.83 9.96
N LEU A 176 -5.41 -5.31 9.89
CA LEU A 176 -4.34 -5.96 9.13
C LEU A 176 -4.03 -7.34 9.69
N ARG A 177 -3.94 -7.49 11.02
CA ARG A 177 -3.78 -8.78 11.70
C ARG A 177 -4.86 -9.77 11.27
N ARG A 178 -6.14 -9.35 11.34
CA ARG A 178 -7.27 -10.20 10.94
C ARG A 178 -7.15 -10.65 9.49
N ARG A 179 -6.76 -9.75 8.58
CA ARG A 179 -6.56 -10.09 7.17
C ARG A 179 -5.41 -11.05 6.96
N LEU A 180 -4.26 -10.83 7.61
CA LEU A 180 -3.10 -11.72 7.53
C LEU A 180 -3.41 -13.13 8.06
N ASN A 181 -4.25 -13.24 9.09
CA ASN A 181 -4.73 -14.53 9.58
C ASN A 181 -5.67 -15.26 8.60
N ALA A 182 -6.26 -14.53 7.65
CA ALA A 182 -7.09 -15.09 6.57
C ALA A 182 -6.28 -15.36 5.29
N TYR A 183 -4.96 -15.17 5.33
CA TYR A 183 -4.09 -15.41 4.18
C TYR A 183 -4.22 -16.85 3.70
N THR A 184 -4.47 -17.01 2.41
CA THR A 184 -4.46 -18.29 1.73
C THR A 184 -3.48 -18.19 0.56
N PRO A 185 -2.46 -19.06 0.48
CA PRO A 185 -1.53 -19.08 -0.63
C PRO A 185 -2.24 -19.16 -1.98
N THR A 186 -1.79 -18.37 -2.95
CA THR A 186 -2.26 -18.46 -4.33
C THR A 186 -1.59 -19.65 -5.02
N THR A 187 -1.88 -20.88 -4.60
CA THR A 187 -1.28 -22.06 -5.23
C THR A 187 -1.66 -22.15 -6.72
N ASN A 188 -0.67 -22.28 -7.59
CA ASN A 188 -0.89 -22.89 -8.90
C ASN A 188 -1.18 -24.36 -8.64
N ILE A 189 -2.45 -24.77 -8.72
CA ILE A 189 -2.75 -26.19 -8.87
C ILE A 189 -2.26 -26.55 -10.29
N PRO A 190 -1.39 -27.58 -10.42
CA PRO A 190 -0.79 -27.97 -11.70
C PRO A 190 -1.82 -28.35 -12.78
#